data_AF-A0A3G6UXL3-F1
#
_entry.id   AF-A0A3G6UXL3-F1
#
_cell.length_a   1.000
_cell.length_b   1.000
_cell.length_c   1.000
_cell.angle_alpha   90.00
_cell.angle_beta   90.00
_cell.angle_gamma   90.00
#
_symmetry.space_group_name_H-M   'P 1'
#
loop_
_entity.id
_entity.type
_entity.pdbx_description
1 polymer ?
#
loop_
_entity_poly.entity_id
_entity_poly.type
_entity_poly.pdbx_seq_one_letter_code
_entity_poly.pdbx_strand_id
1 'polypeptide(L)'
;MKTAFIYLAIVNTIDLFVTLAGLELGFIKEANPLMKNLYEWTPVAFIGVKLMFSILLLCMVFLIPLKTTKILKGATCAACLLYTFVMILHSTWIFHVTN
;
A
#
# COMPACT_ATOMS: atom_id res chain seq x y z
N MET A 1 10.14 -14.86 3.96
CA MET A 1 8.71 -14.48 4.08
C MET A 1 8.51 -13.32 5.03
N LYS A 2 8.95 -13.38 6.29
CA LYS A 2 8.82 -12.25 7.25
C LYS A 2 9.30 -10.91 6.69
N THR A 3 10.48 -10.87 6.07
CA THR A 3 11.01 -9.65 5.42
C THR A 3 10.11 -9.10 4.34
N ALA A 4 9.44 -9.95 3.55
CA ALA A 4 8.53 -9.52 2.50
C ALA A 4 7.23 -8.92 3.07
N PHE A 5 6.72 -9.46 4.18
CA PHE A 5 5.58 -8.88 4.89
C PHE A 5 5.92 -7.53 5.52
N ILE A 6 7.10 -7.42 6.15
CA ILE A 6 7.60 -6.14 6.68
C ILE A 6 7.77 -5.13 5.54
N TYR A 7 8.38 -5.54 4.43
CA TYR A 7 8.50 -4.71 3.23
C TYR A 7 7.14 -4.21 2.75
N LEU A 8 6.15 -5.11 2.58
CA LEU A 8 4.81 -4.73 2.16
C LEU A 8 4.13 -3.77 3.15
N ALA A 9 4.30 -3.97 4.46
CA ALA A 9 3.74 -3.07 5.47
C ALA A 9 4.37 -1.66 5.38
N ILE A 10 5.68 -1.58 5.17
CA ILE A 10 6.37 -0.30 4.99
C ILE A 10 5.91 0.37 3.70
N VAL A 11 5.92 -0.34 2.58
CA VAL A 11 5.56 0.23 1.28
C VAL A 11 4.09 0.65 1.23
N ASN A 12 3.16 -0.14 1.79
CA ASN A 12 1.74 0.24 1.91
C ASN A 12 1.55 1.49 2.79
N THR A 13 2.39 1.68 3.80
CA THR A 13 2.35 2.88 4.65
C THR A 13 2.90 4.11 3.91
N ILE A 14 3.97 3.96 3.14
CA ILE A 14 4.48 5.04 2.29
C ILE A 14 3.45 5.41 1.22
N ASP A 15 2.88 4.39 0.55
CA ASP A 15 1.83 4.52 -0.45
C ASP A 15 0.61 5.27 0.08
N LEU A 16 0.21 5.05 1.34
CA LEU A 16 -0.83 5.83 2.01
C LEU A 16 -0.49 7.34 2.00
N PHE A 17 0.69 7.73 2.47
CA PHE A 17 1.07 9.14 2.55
C PHE A 17 1.18 9.78 1.17
N VAL A 18 1.79 9.07 0.22
CA VAL A 18 1.98 9.58 -1.14
C VAL A 18 0.66 9.69 -1.89
N THR A 19 -0.23 8.71 -1.75
CA THR A 19 -1.55 8.74 -2.39
C THR A 19 -2.40 9.84 -1.77
N LEU A 20 -2.41 9.96 -0.43
CA LEU A 20 -3.16 11.02 0.25
C LEU A 20 -2.66 12.41 -0.19
N ALA A 21 -1.36 12.64 -0.23
CA ALA A 21 -0.79 13.89 -0.70
C ALA A 21 -1.16 14.17 -2.16
N GLY A 22 -1.07 13.17 -3.03
CA GLY A 22 -1.43 13.31 -4.44
C GLY A 22 -2.93 13.59 -4.66
N LEU A 23 -3.81 13.02 -3.83
CA LEU A 23 -5.26 13.25 -3.89
C LEU A 23 -5.62 14.65 -3.38
N GLU A 24 -5.09 15.07 -2.22
CA GLU A 24 -5.35 16.39 -1.63
C GLU A 24 -4.83 17.54 -2.50
N LEU A 25 -3.70 17.33 -3.18
CA LEU A 25 -3.14 18.31 -4.12
C LEU A 25 -3.76 18.23 -5.52
N GLY A 26 -4.64 17.26 -5.77
CA GLY A 26 -5.30 17.06 -7.07
C GLY A 26 -4.40 16.57 -8.20
N PHE A 27 -3.21 16.06 -7.90
CA PHE A 27 -2.24 15.59 -8.89
C PHE A 27 -2.52 14.19 -9.43
N ILE A 28 -3.18 13.36 -8.62
CA ILE A 28 -3.58 12.00 -9.03
C ILE A 28 -5.06 11.76 -8.74
N LYS A 29 -5.60 10.70 -9.34
CA LYS A 29 -6.91 10.15 -9.00
C LYS A 29 -6.73 8.73 -8.51
N GLU A 30 -7.51 8.34 -7.51
CA GLU A 30 -7.49 6.97 -6.98
C GLU A 30 -8.08 6.02 -8.04
N ALA A 31 -7.26 5.09 -8.51
CA ALA A 31 -7.64 4.11 -9.54
C ALA A 31 -8.39 2.92 -8.93
N ASN A 32 -8.18 2.63 -7.65
CA ASN A 32 -8.87 1.57 -6.94
C ASN A 32 -10.31 2.02 -6.57
N PRO A 33 -11.37 1.46 -7.17
CA PRO A 33 -12.74 1.93 -6.95
C PRO A 33 -13.17 1.83 -5.48
N LEU A 34 -12.70 0.81 -4.76
CA LEU A 34 -13.02 0.62 -3.34
C LEU A 34 -12.36 1.71 -2.49
N MET A 35 -11.07 1.97 -2.71
CA MET A 35 -10.36 3.02 -1.97
C MET A 35 -10.88 4.41 -2.32
N LYS A 36 -11.26 4.63 -3.59
CA LYS A 36 -11.90 5.86 -4.02
C LYS A 36 -13.20 6.12 -3.25
N ASN A 37 -14.10 5.12 -3.18
CA ASN A 37 -15.34 5.25 -2.43
C ASN A 37 -15.10 5.50 -0.94
N LEU A 38 -14.08 4.87 -0.35
CA LEU A 38 -13.70 5.12 1.05
C LEU A 38 -13.23 6.57 1.25
N TYR A 39 -12.38 7.07 0.34
CA TYR A 39 -11.88 8.43 0.39
C TYR A 39 -12.99 9.46 0.22
N GLU A 40 -13.89 9.25 -0.73
CA GLU A 40 -15.07 10.09 -0.97
C GLU A 40 -16.06 10.07 0.20
N TRP A 41 -16.15 8.95 0.93
CA TRP A 41 -16.94 8.89 2.16
C TRP A 41 -16.27 9.70 3.28
N THR A 42 -15.03 9.35 3.66
CA THR A 42 -14.18 10.15 4.55
C THR A 42 -12.70 9.85 4.30
N PRO A 43 -11.80 10.86 4.25
CA PRO A 43 -10.36 10.63 4.18
C PRO A 43 -9.81 9.77 5.33
N VAL A 44 -10.44 9.86 6.51
CA VAL A 44 -10.08 9.04 7.69
C VAL A 44 -10.35 7.55 7.45
N ALA A 45 -11.44 7.18 6.76
CA ALA A 45 -11.70 5.78 6.43
C ALA A 45 -10.65 5.22 5.46
N PHE A 46 -10.24 6.02 4.47
CA PHE A 46 -9.14 5.66 3.56
C PHE A 46 -7.83 5.39 4.32
N ILE A 47 -7.46 6.29 5.23
CA ILE A 47 -6.28 6.15 6.10
C ILE A 47 -6.40 4.89 6.97
N GLY A 48 -7.54 4.72 7.63
CA GLY A 48 -7.80 3.62 8.56
C GLY A 48 -7.65 2.25 7.89
N VAL A 49 -8.21 2.08 6.68
CA VAL A 49 -8.12 0.81 5.94
C VAL A 49 -6.68 0.50 5.52
N LYS A 50 -5.94 1.48 4.97
CA LYS A 50 -4.53 1.25 4.59
C LYS A 50 -3.67 0.92 5.82
N LEU A 51 -3.81 1.66 6.92
CA LEU A 51 -3.09 1.37 8.17
C LEU A 51 -3.45 -0.01 8.73
N MET A 52 -4.72 -0.39 8.69
CA MET A 52 -5.17 -1.72 9.12
C MET A 52 -4.45 -2.82 8.34
N PHE A 53 -4.28 -2.70 7.02
CA PHE A 53 -3.52 -3.68 6.23
C PHE A 53 -2.05 -3.77 6.65
N SER A 54 -1.37 -2.63 6.89
CA SER A 54 0.00 -2.63 7.40
C SER A 54 0.09 -3.32 8.77
N ILE A 55 -0.84 -3.02 9.68
CA ILE A 55 -0.91 -3.65 11.01
C ILE A 55 -1.14 -5.15 10.88
N LEU A 56 -2.09 -5.60 10.04
CA LEU A 56 -2.36 -7.02 9.83
C LEU A 56 -1.13 -7.77 9.31
N LEU A 57 -0.37 -7.18 8.37
CA LEU A 57 0.88 -7.76 7.87
C LEU A 57 1.92 -7.91 8.99
N LEU A 58 2.06 -6.91 9.86
CA LEU A 58 2.96 -6.98 11.01
C LEU A 58 2.48 -8.00 12.05
N CYS A 59 1.18 -8.03 12.36
CA CYS A 59 0.58 -9.05 13.23
C CYS A 59 0.85 -10.46 12.70
N MET A 60 0.73 -10.69 11.39
CA MET A 60 1.08 -11.97 10.78
C MET A 60 2.55 -12.35 10.98
N VAL A 61 3.47 -11.38 11.02
CA VAL A 61 4.91 -11.63 11.24
C VAL A 61 5.21 -12.01 12.70
N PHE A 62 4.55 -11.37 13.66
CA PHE A 62 4.87 -11.48 15.09
C PHE A 62 4.00 -12.48 15.85
N LEU A 63 2.72 -12.62 15.50
CA LEU A 63 1.75 -13.40 16.27
C LEU A 63 1.48 -14.78 15.68
N ILE A 64 1.74 -14.96 14.38
CA ILE A 64 1.39 -16.20 13.67
C ILE A 64 2.67 -16.96 13.29
N PRO A 65 2.81 -18.24 13.65
CA PRO A 65 3.87 -19.08 13.11
C PRO A 65 3.60 -19.35 11.62
N LEU A 66 4.13 -18.47 10.76
CA LEU A 66 3.93 -18.51 9.32
C LEU A 66 4.60 -19.75 8.70
N LYS A 67 3.80 -20.78 8.41
CA LYS A 67 4.22 -21.88 7.53
C LYS A 67 4.19 -21.40 6.08
N THR A 68 5.37 -21.37 5.46
CA THR A 68 5.50 -20.88 4.08
C THR A 68 4.98 -21.93 3.10
N THR A 69 3.80 -21.71 2.53
CA THR A 69 3.27 -22.51 1.41
C THR A 69 3.66 -21.89 0.07
N LYS A 70 3.65 -22.69 -1.01
CA LYS A 70 3.94 -22.19 -2.37
C LYS A 70 2.97 -21.07 -2.79
N ILE A 71 1.70 -21.22 -2.43
CA ILE A 71 0.65 -20.22 -2.72
C ILE A 71 0.94 -18.91 -1.99
N LEU A 72 1.23 -18.98 -0.68
CA LEU A 72 1.55 -17.78 0.11
C LEU A 72 2.78 -17.06 -0.45
N LYS A 73 3.83 -17.82 -0.79
CA LYS A 73 5.05 -17.27 -1.41
C LYS A 73 4.74 -16.58 -2.75
N GLY A 74 3.94 -17.21 -3.61
CA GLY A 74 3.53 -16.64 -4.89
C GLY A 74 2.72 -15.35 -4.71
N ALA A 75 1.72 -15.36 -3.84
CA ALA A 75 0.89 -14.20 -3.55
C ALA A 75 1.69 -13.02 -2.97
N THR A 76 2.57 -13.28 -2.00
CA THR A 76 3.44 -12.24 -1.43
C THR A 76 4.41 -11.68 -2.47
N CYS A 77 4.98 -12.53 -3.33
CA CYS A 77 5.88 -12.07 -4.40
C CYS A 77 5.14 -11.17 -5.40
N ALA A 78 3.95 -11.58 -5.84
CA ALA A 78 3.11 -10.80 -6.73
C ALA A 78 2.73 -9.45 -6.09
N ALA A 79 2.35 -9.44 -4.81
CA ALA A 79 2.07 -8.22 -4.07
C ALA A 79 3.30 -7.29 -4.02
N CYS A 80 4.50 -7.81 -3.75
CA CYS A 80 5.71 -7.00 -3.74
C CYS A 80 5.96 -6.35 -5.11
N LEU A 81 5.82 -7.10 -6.20
CA LEU A 81 6.00 -6.59 -7.55
C LEU A 81 4.98 -5.49 -7.90
N LEU A 82 3.71 -5.71 -7.57
CA LEU A 82 2.65 -4.73 -7.79
C LEU A 82 2.90 -3.44 -7.00
N TYR A 83 3.24 -3.54 -5.71
CA TYR A 83 3.54 -2.37 -4.90
C TYR A 83 4.78 -1.62 -5.39
N THR A 84 5.82 -2.33 -5.85
CA THR A 84 6.97 -1.68 -6.48
C THR A 84 6.57 -0.91 -7.73
N PHE A 85 5.69 -1.47 -8.57
CA PHE A 85 5.19 -0.78 -9.75
C PHE A 85 4.38 0.48 -9.40
N VAL A 86 3.51 0.41 -8.37
CA VAL A 86 2.76 1.56 -7.87
C VAL A 86 3.70 2.66 -7.35
N MET A 87 4.77 2.30 -6.64
CA MET A 87 5.77 3.28 -6.19
C MET A 87 6.50 3.97 -7.35
N ILE A 88 6.76 3.26 -8.44
CA ILE A 88 7.33 3.86 -9.67
C ILE A 88 6.32 4.85 -10.27
N LEU A 89 5.05 4.48 -10.38
CA LEU A 89 3.98 5.38 -10.83
C LEU A 89 3.92 6.65 -9.97
N HIS A 90 4.06 6.52 -8.66
CA HIS A 90 4.08 7.70 -7.80
C HIS A 90 5.30 8.58 -8.04
N SER A 91 6.45 7.97 -8.31
CA SER A 91 7.68 8.72 -8.59
C SER A 91 7.52 9.60 -9.84
N THR A 92 6.84 9.14 -10.89
CA THR A 92 6.72 9.91 -12.15
C THR A 92 5.99 11.24 -11.96
N TRP A 93 4.87 11.26 -11.23
CA TRP A 93 4.14 12.52 -11.01
C TRP A 93 4.85 13.41 -9.98
N ILE A 94 5.46 12.84 -8.94
CA ILE A 94 6.25 13.61 -7.97
C ILE A 94 7.37 14.36 -8.70
N PHE A 95 8.14 13.68 -9.53
CA PHE A 95 9.21 14.30 -10.32
C PHE A 95 8.67 15.37 -11.28
N HIS A 96 7.50 15.15 -11.88
CA HIS A 96 6.88 16.14 -12.76
C HIS A 96 6.42 17.40 -12.02
N VAL A 97 5.92 17.26 -10.79
CA VAL A 97 5.47 18.40 -9.96
C VAL A 97 6.64 19.20 -9.38
N THR A 98 7.79 18.56 -9.15
CA THR A 98 8.98 19.22 -8.55
C THR A 98 9.93 19.89 -9.56
N ASN A 99 9.69 19.74 -10.87
CA ASN A 99 10.42 20.43 -11.94
C ASN A 99 9.62 21.61 -12.47
#